data_AF-A0AAV9ZM57-F1
#
_entry.id   AF-A0AAV9ZM57-F1
#
_cell.length_a   1.000
_cell.length_b   1.000
_cell.length_c   1.000
_cell.angle_alpha   90.00
_cell.angle_beta   90.00
_cell.angle_gamma   90.00
#
_symmetry.space_group_name_H-M   'P 1'
#
loop_
_entity.id
_entity.type
_entity.pdbx_description
1 polymer ?
#
loop_
_entity_poly.entity_id
_entity_poly.type
_entity_poly.pdbx_seq_one_letter_code
_entity_poly.pdbx_strand_id
1 'polypeptide(L)'
;MPAYRSRSRKFSVYGCMDDSPVPKLVKVRLPKKVLTAEEKEEAKVKRAANKVLKDKRTEWEASLPPPFQQSSSFKHSAGTLVTFKTDAKRVFGLTDRDVETLRYEACPWSIKQYYALAHVRALQRRKYAAGALPSMELKGHLRVLDTLSSGGHRGKSNFPYDYDDAACYYPMSV
;
A
#
# COMPACT_ATOMS: atom_id res chain seq x y z
N MET A 1 15.23 -28.17 25.17
CA MET A 1 15.60 -27.14 24.17
C MET A 1 14.45 -27.00 23.17
N PRO A 2 13.97 -25.79 22.85
CA PRO A 2 12.81 -25.59 21.99
C PRO A 2 13.17 -25.79 20.50
N ALA A 3 12.27 -26.44 19.76
CA ALA A 3 12.43 -26.72 18.34
C ALA A 3 12.32 -25.42 17.51
N TYR A 4 13.42 -25.03 16.86
CA TYR A 4 13.45 -23.96 15.87
C TYR A 4 12.49 -24.28 14.71
N ARG A 5 11.43 -23.48 14.55
CA ARG A 5 10.60 -23.46 13.33
C ARG A 5 11.39 -22.79 12.21
N SER A 6 12.01 -23.57 11.33
CA SER A 6 12.55 -23.06 10.07
C SER A 6 11.40 -22.74 9.10
N ARG A 7 11.30 -21.46 8.71
CA ARG A 7 10.31 -20.95 7.76
C ARG A 7 10.89 -21.14 6.35
N SER A 8 10.58 -22.25 5.67
CA SER A 8 11.06 -22.46 4.30
C SER A 8 10.39 -21.46 3.34
N ARG A 9 11.18 -20.47 2.90
CA ARG A 9 10.85 -19.66 1.73
C ARG A 9 11.12 -20.55 0.52
N LYS A 10 10.07 -20.90 -0.25
CA LYS A 10 10.25 -21.54 -1.56
C LYS A 10 10.87 -20.51 -2.51
N PHE A 11 12.19 -20.53 -2.58
CA PHE A 11 12.97 -19.90 -3.64
C PHE A 11 13.09 -20.97 -4.74
N SER A 12 12.43 -20.74 -5.88
CA SER A 12 12.53 -21.62 -7.04
C SER A 12 13.31 -20.88 -8.11
N VAL A 13 14.62 -21.15 -8.14
CA VAL A 13 15.50 -20.85 -9.27
C VAL A 13 16.37 -22.10 -9.38
N TYR A 14 16.20 -22.86 -10.46
CA TYR A 14 16.70 -24.23 -10.72
C TYR A 14 16.03 -25.36 -9.95
N GLY A 15 14.94 -25.91 -10.52
CA GLY A 15 14.38 -27.20 -10.11
C GLY A 15 14.68 -28.24 -11.19
N CYS A 16 15.69 -29.07 -10.93
CA CYS A 16 15.88 -30.34 -11.63
C CYS A 16 14.64 -31.22 -11.46
N MET A 17 14.40 -32.01 -12.51
CA MET A 17 13.51 -33.16 -12.61
C MET A 17 13.35 -33.95 -11.30
N ASP A 18 12.15 -33.92 -10.73
CA ASP A 18 11.63 -34.96 -9.84
C ASP A 18 10.10 -34.97 -9.98
N ASP A 19 9.60 -35.77 -10.94
CA ASP A 19 8.19 -36.09 -11.14
C ASP A 19 7.67 -37.02 -10.03
N SER A 20 7.66 -36.53 -8.79
CA SER A 20 6.95 -37.20 -7.70
C SER A 20 5.52 -36.65 -7.64
N PRO A 21 4.47 -37.46 -7.85
CA PRO A 21 3.10 -36.98 -7.82
C PRO A 21 2.74 -36.59 -6.38
N VAL A 22 2.87 -35.31 -6.07
CA VAL A 22 2.44 -34.75 -4.78
C VAL A 22 0.94 -35.01 -4.64
N PRO A 23 0.48 -35.77 -3.64
CA PRO A 23 -0.94 -36.03 -3.45
C PRO A 23 -1.64 -34.70 -3.22
N LYS A 24 -2.57 -34.36 -4.11
CA LYS A 24 -3.40 -33.16 -3.99
C LYS A 24 -4.20 -33.28 -2.70
N LEU A 25 -3.79 -32.54 -1.66
CA LEU A 25 -4.54 -32.40 -0.42
C LEU A 25 -5.97 -31.94 -0.74
N VAL A 26 -6.92 -32.87 -0.69
CA VAL A 26 -8.34 -32.60 -0.87
C VAL A 26 -8.77 -31.74 0.31
N LYS A 27 -8.94 -30.44 0.08
CA LYS A 27 -9.47 -29.52 1.10
C LYS A 27 -10.88 -29.97 1.46
N VAL A 28 -11.05 -30.56 2.64
CA VAL A 28 -12.36 -30.89 3.21
C VAL A 28 -13.18 -29.62 3.28
N ARG A 29 -14.32 -29.59 2.57
CA ARG A 29 -15.23 -28.44 2.56
C ARG A 29 -15.93 -28.36 3.91
N LEU A 30 -15.65 -27.31 4.67
CA LEU A 30 -16.37 -27.01 5.92
C LEU A 30 -17.87 -26.84 5.65
N PRO A 31 -18.76 -27.30 6.56
CA PRO A 31 -20.20 -27.15 6.41
C PRO A 31 -20.60 -25.66 6.42
N LYS A 32 -21.56 -25.29 5.57
CA LYS A 32 -22.06 -23.92 5.47
C LYS A 32 -22.83 -23.55 6.74
N LYS A 33 -22.43 -22.47 7.42
CA LYS A 33 -23.16 -21.92 8.58
C LYS A 33 -24.56 -21.48 8.13
N VAL A 34 -25.62 -22.06 8.72
CA VAL A 34 -27.01 -21.65 8.48
C VAL A 34 -27.24 -20.34 9.24
N LEU A 35 -27.27 -19.22 8.52
CA LEU A 35 -27.55 -17.91 9.10
C LEU A 35 -29.00 -17.83 9.58
N THR A 36 -29.23 -17.28 10.77
CA THR A 36 -30.57 -17.03 11.32
C THR A 36 -31.29 -15.94 10.51
N ALA A 37 -32.61 -15.81 10.65
CA ALA A 37 -33.39 -14.82 9.91
C ALA A 37 -32.91 -13.37 10.16
N GLU A 38 -32.48 -13.08 11.39
CA GLU A 38 -31.94 -11.78 11.80
C GLU A 38 -30.58 -11.47 11.17
N GLU A 39 -29.65 -12.44 11.15
CA GLU A 39 -28.34 -12.28 10.49
C GLU A 39 -28.49 -12.05 8.97
N LYS A 40 -29.56 -12.56 8.35
CA LYS A 40 -29.85 -12.34 6.92
C LYS A 40 -30.30 -10.90 6.64
N GLU A 41 -31.11 -10.30 7.51
CA GLU A 41 -31.53 -8.91 7.35
C GLU A 41 -30.38 -7.93 7.58
N GLU A 42 -29.55 -8.16 8.59
CA GLU A 42 -28.32 -7.37 8.78
C GLU A 42 -27.38 -7.45 7.57
N ALA A 43 -27.24 -8.65 6.99
CA ALA A 43 -26.42 -8.84 5.81
C ALA A 43 -26.99 -8.08 4.59
N LYS A 44 -28.31 -8.00 4.44
CA LYS A 44 -28.95 -7.19 3.38
C LYS A 44 -28.68 -5.71 3.59
N VAL A 45 -28.82 -5.20 4.81
CA VAL A 45 -28.55 -3.78 5.13
C VAL A 45 -27.07 -3.44 4.87
N LYS A 46 -26.13 -4.29 5.31
CA LYS A 46 -24.69 -4.10 5.06
C LYS A 46 -24.36 -4.13 3.55
N ARG A 47 -25.00 -5.01 2.77
CA ARG A 47 -24.84 -5.07 1.31
C ARG A 47 -25.36 -3.80 0.63
N ALA A 48 -26.51 -3.29 1.05
CA ALA A 48 -27.08 -2.06 0.51
C ALA A 48 -26.15 -0.86 0.79
N ALA A 49 -25.64 -0.73 2.02
CA ALA A 49 -24.68 0.31 2.37
C ALA A 49 -23.38 0.22 1.54
N ASN A 50 -22.86 -0.99 1.35
CA ASN A 50 -21.66 -1.21 0.52
C ASN A 50 -21.88 -0.86 -0.96
N LYS A 51 -23.10 -1.05 -1.49
CA LYS A 51 -23.44 -0.67 -2.86
C LYS A 51 -23.34 0.85 -3.05
N VAL A 52 -23.93 1.63 -2.14
CA VAL A 52 -23.85 3.10 -2.17
C VAL A 52 -22.40 3.59 -2.13
N LEU A 53 -21.56 2.99 -1.27
CA LEU A 53 -20.14 3.34 -1.21
C LEU A 53 -19.38 2.97 -2.49
N LYS A 54 -19.75 1.86 -3.13
CA LYS A 54 -19.15 1.45 -4.41
C LYS A 54 -19.49 2.44 -5.51
N ASP A 55 -20.76 2.84 -5.60
CA ASP A 55 -21.24 3.77 -6.62
C ASP A 55 -20.55 5.14 -6.47
N LYS A 56 -20.48 5.68 -5.25
CA LYS A 56 -19.72 6.91 -4.95
C LYS A 56 -18.23 6.81 -5.28
N ARG A 57 -17.64 5.63 -5.06
CA ARG A 57 -16.23 5.40 -5.39
C ARG A 57 -16.02 5.36 -6.91
N THR A 58 -16.93 4.77 -7.67
CA THR A 58 -16.85 4.77 -9.14
C THR A 58 -17.06 6.16 -9.73
N GLU A 59 -18.01 6.94 -9.18
CA GLU A 59 -18.22 8.34 -9.55
C GLU A 59 -16.97 9.19 -9.25
N TRP A 60 -16.37 8.99 -8.08
CA TRP A 60 -15.12 9.62 -7.72
C TRP A 60 -13.99 9.27 -8.70
N GLU A 61 -13.78 7.97 -8.97
CA GLU A 61 -12.73 7.52 -9.89
C GLU A 61 -12.91 8.06 -11.32
N ALA A 62 -14.15 8.23 -11.78
CA ALA A 62 -14.47 8.86 -13.07
C ALA A 62 -14.21 10.37 -13.08
N SER A 63 -14.35 11.05 -11.93
CA SER A 63 -14.10 12.49 -11.80
C SER A 63 -12.61 12.87 -11.73
N LEU A 64 -11.72 11.88 -11.53
CA LEU A 64 -10.30 12.12 -11.39
C LEU A 64 -9.67 12.56 -12.72
N PRO A 65 -8.64 13.43 -12.66
CA PRO A 65 -7.87 13.79 -13.84
C PRO A 65 -7.15 12.56 -14.43
N PRO A 66 -6.71 12.64 -15.70
CA PRO A 66 -5.89 11.58 -16.28
C PRO A 66 -4.64 11.33 -15.41
N PRO A 67 -4.09 10.10 -15.45
CA PRO A 67 -2.86 9.77 -14.73
C PRO A 67 -1.74 10.76 -15.04
N PHE A 68 -0.98 11.13 -14.01
CA PHE A 68 0.15 12.02 -14.17
C PHE A 68 1.20 11.36 -15.07
N GLN A 69 1.48 11.98 -16.21
CA GLN A 69 2.54 11.54 -17.11
C GLN A 69 3.88 11.95 -16.52
N GLN A 70 4.66 10.96 -16.08
CA GLN A 70 5.93 11.20 -15.43
C GLN A 70 6.99 11.70 -16.42
N SER A 71 7.69 12.78 -16.03
CA SER A 71 9.03 13.06 -16.56
C SER A 71 10.07 12.34 -15.71
N SER A 72 11.01 11.64 -16.34
CA SER A 72 12.07 10.87 -15.66
C SER A 72 12.93 11.72 -14.72
N SER A 73 12.94 13.03 -14.92
CA SER A 73 13.72 14.00 -14.15
C SER A 73 13.01 14.58 -12.92
N PHE A 74 11.75 14.23 -12.67
CA PHE A 74 11.01 14.81 -11.54
C PHE A 74 11.53 14.26 -10.21
N LYS A 75 11.97 15.19 -9.33
CA LYS A 75 12.35 14.92 -7.95
C LYS A 75 11.61 15.86 -7.01
N HIS A 76 11.23 15.36 -5.85
CA HIS A 76 10.66 16.22 -4.81
C HIS A 76 11.76 17.12 -4.21
N SER A 77 11.39 18.31 -3.75
CA SER A 77 12.35 19.19 -3.05
C SER A 77 12.89 18.51 -1.79
N ALA A 78 14.13 18.83 -1.42
CA ALA A 78 14.72 18.39 -0.15
C ALA A 78 13.83 18.74 1.05
N GLY A 79 13.77 17.85 2.05
CA GLY A 79 12.94 18.00 3.25
C GLY A 79 11.45 17.69 3.04
N THR A 80 11.06 17.21 1.87
CA THR A 80 9.68 16.76 1.61
C THR A 80 9.47 15.38 2.19
N LEU A 81 8.45 15.25 3.05
CA LEU A 81 7.99 13.95 3.53
C LEU A 81 7.34 13.18 2.38
N VAL A 82 7.84 12.00 2.05
CA VAL A 82 7.32 11.12 1.01
C VAL A 82 6.89 9.77 1.56
N THR A 83 5.98 9.11 0.85
CA THR A 83 5.44 7.78 1.16
C THR A 83 5.43 6.92 -0.10
N PHE A 84 5.48 5.60 0.07
CA PHE A 84 5.37 4.64 -1.03
C PHE A 84 3.93 4.52 -1.55
N LYS A 85 3.78 4.10 -2.82
CA LYS A 85 2.47 3.72 -3.42
C LYS A 85 1.70 2.72 -2.55
N THR A 86 2.39 1.70 -2.06
CA THR A 86 1.80 0.62 -1.24
C THR A 86 1.20 1.16 0.05
N ASP A 87 1.90 2.09 0.70
CA ASP A 87 1.47 2.66 1.97
C ASP A 87 0.39 3.71 1.76
N ALA A 88 0.47 4.49 0.67
CA ALA A 88 -0.60 5.40 0.24
C ALA A 88 -1.93 4.64 0.09
N LYS A 89 -1.92 3.46 -0.53
CA LYS A 89 -3.12 2.62 -0.68
C LYS A 89 -3.56 2.00 0.63
N ARG A 90 -2.64 1.35 1.35
CA ARG A 90 -2.96 0.55 2.54
C ARG A 90 -3.39 1.41 3.71
N VAL A 91 -2.66 2.49 3.99
CA VAL A 91 -2.83 3.32 5.18
C VAL A 91 -3.95 4.33 4.98
N PHE A 92 -3.97 5.03 3.84
CA PHE A 92 -4.94 6.09 3.56
C PHE A 92 -6.20 5.60 2.83
N GLY A 93 -6.27 4.33 2.44
CA GLY A 93 -7.43 3.78 1.72
C GLY A 93 -7.59 4.33 0.30
N LEU A 94 -6.50 4.80 -0.30
CA LEU A 94 -6.49 5.29 -1.67
C LEU A 94 -6.46 4.13 -2.68
N THR A 95 -7.00 4.37 -3.87
CA THR A 95 -7.00 3.42 -4.99
C THR A 95 -5.76 3.61 -5.85
N ASP A 96 -5.50 2.68 -6.78
CA ASP A 96 -4.41 2.88 -7.75
C ASP A 96 -4.65 4.12 -8.62
N ARG A 97 -5.90 4.33 -9.07
CA ARG A 97 -6.30 5.50 -9.84
C ARG A 97 -6.11 6.80 -9.08
N ASP A 98 -6.47 6.84 -7.79
CA ASP A 98 -6.24 7.99 -6.92
C ASP A 98 -4.76 8.37 -6.92
N VAL A 99 -3.90 7.38 -6.65
CA VAL A 99 -2.46 7.60 -6.46
C VAL A 99 -1.77 7.96 -7.78
N GLU A 100 -2.22 7.43 -8.90
CA GLU A 100 -1.70 7.73 -10.24
C GLU A 100 -1.97 9.16 -10.70
N THR A 101 -2.93 9.86 -10.09
CA THR A 101 -3.14 11.29 -10.36
C THR A 101 -2.08 12.19 -9.72
N LEU A 102 -1.34 11.67 -8.74
CA LEU A 102 -0.37 12.43 -7.98
C LEU A 102 1.00 12.43 -8.67
N ARG A 103 1.71 13.54 -8.50
CA ARG A 103 3.12 13.63 -8.90
C ARG A 103 3.95 12.69 -8.05
N TYR A 104 4.77 11.89 -8.71
CA TYR A 104 5.64 10.93 -8.03
C TYR A 104 7.05 10.96 -8.60
N GLU A 105 8.00 10.70 -7.71
CA GLU A 105 9.41 10.50 -8.04
C GLU A 105 9.63 9.00 -8.21
N ALA A 106 10.20 8.59 -9.34
CA ALA A 106 10.62 7.20 -9.53
C ALA A 106 12.08 7.04 -9.14
N CYS A 107 12.40 5.92 -8.49
CA CYS A 107 13.77 5.53 -8.29
C CYS A 107 14.35 4.98 -9.60
N PRO A 108 15.48 5.48 -10.12
CA PRO A 108 16.03 5.01 -11.41
C PRO A 108 16.31 3.50 -11.46
N TRP A 109 16.57 2.88 -10.31
CA TRP A 109 16.97 1.48 -10.19
C TRP A 109 15.93 0.61 -9.50
N SER A 110 14.73 1.13 -9.25
CA SER A 110 13.68 0.39 -8.56
C SER A 110 12.30 0.79 -9.07
N ILE A 111 11.39 -0.18 -9.08
CA ILE A 111 9.97 0.04 -9.41
C ILE A 111 9.27 0.88 -8.31
N LYS A 112 9.98 1.20 -7.22
CA LYS A 112 9.47 2.04 -6.13
C LYS A 112 9.19 3.46 -6.60
N GLN A 113 8.00 3.94 -6.25
CA GLN A 113 7.50 5.29 -6.52
C GLN A 113 7.26 6.02 -5.20
N TYR A 114 7.71 7.26 -5.13
CA TYR A 114 7.60 8.13 -3.96
C TYR A 114 6.60 9.26 -4.20
N TYR A 115 5.64 9.39 -3.31
CA TYR A 115 4.59 10.39 -3.36
C TYR A 115 4.73 11.35 -2.18
N ALA A 116 4.62 12.66 -2.41
CA ALA A 116 4.63 13.63 -1.32
C ALA A 116 3.44 13.39 -0.37
N LEU A 117 3.74 13.26 0.91
CA LEU A 117 2.77 12.95 1.96
C LEU A 117 1.67 14.02 2.06
N ALA A 118 2.02 15.29 1.84
CA ALA A 118 1.08 16.40 1.83
C ALA A 118 -0.01 16.22 0.76
N HIS A 119 0.38 15.81 -0.46
CA HIS A 119 -0.55 15.58 -1.55
C HIS A 119 -1.41 14.34 -1.32
N VAL A 120 -0.83 13.26 -0.78
CA VAL A 120 -1.58 12.04 -0.40
C VAL A 120 -2.66 12.37 0.63
N ARG A 121 -2.33 13.14 1.68
CA ARG A 121 -3.30 13.59 2.70
C ARG A 121 -4.37 14.51 2.11
N ALA A 122 -3.99 15.43 1.23
CA ALA A 122 -4.95 16.31 0.56
C ALA A 122 -5.95 15.51 -0.28
N LEU A 123 -5.48 14.50 -1.01
CA LEU A 123 -6.34 13.64 -1.81
C LEU A 123 -7.27 12.80 -0.94
N GLN A 124 -6.76 12.23 0.18
CA GLN A 124 -7.59 11.52 1.15
C GLN A 124 -8.72 12.40 1.68
N ARG A 125 -8.42 13.66 2.06
CA ARG A 125 -9.42 14.62 2.53
C ARG A 125 -10.48 14.92 1.48
N ARG A 126 -10.09 15.12 0.23
CA ARG A 126 -11.02 15.36 -0.88
C ARG A 126 -11.93 14.16 -1.12
N LYS A 127 -11.36 12.96 -1.13
CA LYS A 127 -12.12 11.72 -1.31
C LYS A 127 -13.06 11.43 -0.15
N TYR A 128 -12.68 11.79 1.07
CA TYR A 128 -13.56 11.75 2.24
C TYR A 128 -14.70 12.76 2.13
N ALA A 129 -14.41 14.00 1.73
CA ALA A 129 -15.43 15.02 1.49
C ALA A 129 -16.42 14.62 0.38
N ALA A 130 -15.98 13.87 -0.63
CA ALA A 130 -16.84 13.28 -1.66
C ALA A 130 -17.67 12.09 -1.17
N GLY A 131 -17.48 11.61 0.07
CA GLY A 131 -18.17 10.45 0.62
C GLY A 131 -17.76 9.11 0.00
N ALA A 132 -16.65 9.07 -0.74
CA ALA A 132 -16.08 7.86 -1.35
C ALA A 132 -15.13 7.10 -0.40
N LEU A 133 -14.91 7.64 0.81
CA LEU A 133 -14.19 7.00 1.91
C LEU A 133 -15.08 6.99 3.17
N PRO A 134 -15.16 5.85 3.88
CA PRO A 134 -16.01 5.75 5.07
C PRO A 134 -15.43 6.43 6.31
N SER A 135 -14.10 6.60 6.39
CA SER A 135 -13.40 7.23 7.53
C SER A 135 -12.07 7.85 7.08
N MET A 136 -11.60 8.86 7.81
CA MET A 136 -10.28 9.47 7.65
C MET A 136 -9.18 8.76 8.45
N GLU A 137 -9.53 7.82 9.31
CA GLU A 137 -8.57 7.10 10.15
C GLU A 137 -7.57 6.30 9.32
N LEU A 138 -6.31 6.32 9.78
CA LEU A 138 -5.23 5.58 9.16
C LEU A 138 -5.38 4.09 9.50
N LYS A 139 -5.38 3.22 8.48
CA LYS A 139 -5.63 1.78 8.63
C LYS A 139 -4.39 0.97 9.02
N GLY A 140 -3.30 1.61 9.45
CA GLY A 140 -2.08 0.92 9.82
C GLY A 140 -0.86 1.83 9.98
N HIS A 141 0.31 1.20 10.08
CA HIS A 141 1.58 1.89 10.22
C HIS A 141 2.02 2.52 8.90
N LEU A 142 2.31 3.82 8.93
CA LEU A 142 2.82 4.57 7.79
C LEU A 142 4.34 4.61 7.80
N ARG A 143 4.99 4.32 6.67
CA ARG A 143 6.42 4.62 6.50
C ARG A 143 6.54 5.98 5.85
N VAL A 144 7.10 6.93 6.59
CA VAL A 144 7.41 8.26 6.09
C VAL A 144 8.91 8.31 5.83
N LEU A 145 9.28 8.81 4.66
CA LEU A 145 10.66 9.03 4.26
C LEU A 145 10.88 10.52 4.07
N ASP A 146 12.06 11.00 4.43
CA ASP A 146 12.43 12.39 4.18
C ASP A 146 13.31 12.40 2.93
N THR A 147 12.99 13.25 1.96
CA THR A 147 13.90 13.51 0.84
C THR A 147 15.12 14.19 1.43
N LEU A 148 16.26 13.49 1.45
CA LEU A 148 17.49 13.95 2.10
C LEU A 148 17.83 15.37 1.63
N SER A 149 17.57 16.35 2.52
CA SER A 149 18.30 17.60 2.47
C SER A 149 19.75 17.25 2.73
N SER A 150 20.64 17.74 1.89
CA SER A 150 22.10 17.55 1.95
C SER A 150 22.76 18.15 3.20
N GLY A 151 22.05 18.29 4.31
CA GLY A 151 22.53 18.80 5.59
C GLY A 151 22.31 17.77 6.70
N GLY A 152 23.39 17.19 7.19
CA GLY A 152 23.35 16.17 8.23
C GLY A 152 22.85 16.69 9.56
N HIS A 153 21.82 16.05 10.12
CA HIS A 153 21.72 15.76 11.55
C HIS A 153 20.62 14.72 11.75
N ARG A 154 20.99 13.51 12.18
CA ARG A 154 20.03 12.47 12.57
C ARG A 154 19.46 12.83 13.93
N GLY A 155 18.38 13.61 13.95
CA GLY A 155 17.55 13.79 15.12
C GLY A 155 16.80 12.49 15.40
N LYS A 156 17.16 11.81 16.50
CA LYS A 156 16.42 10.66 17.03
C LYS A 156 15.02 11.12 17.44
N SER A 157 13.99 10.84 16.64
CA SER A 157 12.60 10.87 17.12
C SER A 157 12.10 9.44 17.32
N ASN A 158 11.80 9.11 18.57
CA ASN A 158 11.36 7.81 19.07
C ASN A 158 10.12 7.26 18.35
N PHE A 159 10.29 6.40 17.35
CA PHE A 159 9.30 5.39 16.97
C PHE A 159 10.01 4.05 16.74
N PRO A 160 9.53 2.94 17.33
CA PRO A 160 10.31 1.71 17.41
C PRO A 160 10.10 0.88 16.14
N TYR A 161 10.98 0.99 15.15
CA TYR A 161 11.23 -0.11 14.22
C TYR A 161 12.66 -0.05 13.69
N ASP A 162 13.36 -1.17 13.89
CA ASP A 162 14.75 -1.41 13.54
C ASP A 162 15.06 -1.10 12.07
N TYR A 163 16.20 -0.44 11.92
CA TYR A 163 16.72 0.15 10.70
C TYR A 163 17.67 -0.84 10.04
N ASP A 164 17.14 -1.88 9.39
CA ASP A 164 17.92 -2.77 8.53
C ASP A 164 17.39 -2.70 7.11
N ASP A 165 17.99 -1.82 6.31
CA ASP A 165 18.58 -2.17 5.02
C ASP A 165 19.17 -0.92 4.35
N ALA A 166 20.50 -0.93 4.26
CA ALA A 166 21.29 -0.05 3.44
C ALA A 166 20.93 -0.19 1.96
N ALA A 167 20.76 0.95 1.25
CA ALA A 167 21.21 1.17 -0.13
C ALA A 167 20.50 2.40 -0.73
N CYS A 168 21.08 3.58 -0.49
CA CYS A 168 21.03 4.75 -1.39
C CYS A 168 22.26 5.62 -1.05
N TYR A 169 23.45 5.00 -1.01
CA TYR A 169 24.71 5.73 -0.87
C TYR A 169 25.18 6.07 -2.29
N TYR A 170 25.12 7.36 -2.64
CA TYR A 170 25.75 7.87 -3.85
C TYR A 170 27.27 7.95 -3.64
N PRO A 171 28.11 7.41 -4.54
CA PRO A 171 29.42 8.00 -4.79
C PRO A 171 29.19 9.24 -5.68
N MET A 172 29.42 10.43 -5.14
CA MET A 172 29.56 11.63 -5.96
C MET A 172 30.88 11.51 -6.73
N SER A 173 30.80 11.42 -8.05
CA SER A 173 31.94 11.69 -8.93
C SER A 173 32.14 13.20 -9.05
N VAL A 174 33.38 13.62 -8.82
CA VAL A 174 33.96 14.96 -8.97
C VAL A 174 33.77 15.49 -10.38
#